data_AF-A0A9N9PP25-F1
#
_entry.id   AF-A0A9N9PP25-F1
#
_cell.length_a   1.000
_cell.length_b   1.000
_cell.length_c   1.000
_cell.angle_alpha   90.00
_cell.angle_beta   90.00
_cell.angle_gamma   90.00
#
_symmetry.space_group_name_H-M   'P 1'
#
loop_
_entity.id
_entity.type
_entity.pdbx_description
1 polymer ?
#
loop_
_entity_poly.entity_id
_entity_poly.type
_entity_poly.pdbx_seq_one_letter_code
_entity_poly.pdbx_strand_id
1 'polypeptide(L)'
;MNAAAKAVLVDLSDIIIGYGISDEYSFVFHKSCALFERRASKLVTTIVSTFTAHYIHQWGNFFPDQPLTVPLPGFDGRAVVYPSVENLRDYMSWRQVDCHINNLYNTTFWALIQQGGLDAKDAEKELAGSLAADKNEILWKKFKINYNNEPEIYKKGSVVLRDYELVEPGAAPEIQEEALAKGAEQVALSKTQEEKDRKRRAKARIAVQHVDIIKDEFWQRRPWLLSNKPGKIPKEP
;
A
#
# COMPACT_ATOMS: atom_id res chain seq x y z
N MET A 1 7.59 8.15 -4.60
CA MET A 1 7.18 6.98 -3.79
C MET A 1 6.58 5.85 -4.63
N ASN A 2 5.38 6.00 -5.20
CA ASN A 2 4.66 4.89 -5.87
C ASN A 2 5.44 4.21 -7.01
N ALA A 3 6.19 4.98 -7.79
CA ALA A 3 6.96 4.45 -8.91
C ALA A 3 8.17 3.60 -8.44
N ALA A 4 8.78 3.98 -7.31
CA ALA A 4 9.79 3.15 -6.64
C ALA A 4 9.16 1.87 -6.04
N ALA A 5 7.99 1.98 -5.39
CA ALA A 5 7.26 0.82 -4.86
C ALA A 5 6.88 -0.16 -5.97
N LYS A 6 6.40 0.35 -7.11
CA LYS A 6 6.09 -0.45 -8.30
C LYS A 6 7.31 -1.23 -8.78
N ALA A 7 8.47 -0.58 -8.85
CA ALA A 7 9.71 -1.22 -9.26
C ALA A 7 10.18 -2.29 -8.25
N VAL A 8 10.04 -2.04 -6.94
CA VAL A 8 10.29 -3.05 -5.89
C VAL A 8 9.42 -4.30 -6.10
N LEU A 9 8.13 -4.15 -6.44
CA LEU A 9 7.26 -5.30 -6.71
C LEU A 9 7.62 -6.04 -8.01
N VAL A 10 8.19 -5.34 -9.00
CA VAL A 10 8.72 -5.97 -10.22
C VAL A 10 9.94 -6.81 -9.88
N ASP A 11 10.88 -6.26 -9.12
CA ASP A 11 12.14 -6.92 -8.77
C ASP A 11 11.94 -8.09 -7.80
N LEU A 12 10.95 -7.99 -6.89
CA LEU A 12 10.69 -8.95 -5.84
C LEU A 12 9.30 -9.59 -6.00
N SER A 13 9.26 -10.73 -6.69
CA SER A 13 8.01 -11.39 -7.07
C SER A 13 7.21 -12.03 -5.92
N ASP A 14 7.83 -12.17 -4.75
CA ASP A 14 7.24 -12.73 -3.53
C ASP A 14 6.39 -11.73 -2.75
N ILE A 15 6.46 -10.44 -3.10
CA ILE A 15 5.61 -9.39 -2.53
C ILE A 15 4.21 -9.50 -3.13
N ILE A 16 3.19 -9.67 -2.30
CA ILE A 16 1.80 -9.85 -2.75
C ILE A 16 1.06 -8.51 -2.89
N ILE A 17 1.34 -7.56 -2.00
CA ILE A 17 0.74 -6.23 -1.97
C ILE A 17 1.71 -5.26 -1.30
N GLY A 18 1.73 -4.03 -1.79
CA GLY A 18 2.32 -2.88 -1.11
C GLY A 18 1.27 -1.82 -0.83
N TYR A 19 1.43 -1.08 0.26
CA TYR A 19 0.59 0.07 0.61
C TYR A 19 1.47 1.24 1.04
N GLY A 20 1.25 2.42 0.47
CA GLY A 20 2.04 3.61 0.77
C GLY A 20 1.19 4.84 1.03
N ILE A 21 1.64 5.64 2.01
CA ILE A 21 1.04 6.90 2.46
C ILE A 21 2.15 7.85 2.86
N SER A 22 1.99 9.15 2.60
CA SER A 22 3.03 10.14 2.92
C SER A 22 4.41 9.69 2.39
N ASP A 23 5.36 9.50 3.30
CA ASP A 23 6.74 9.07 3.14
C ASP A 23 6.99 7.60 3.55
N GLU A 24 5.95 6.84 3.88
CA GLU A 24 6.04 5.43 4.25
C GLU A 24 5.49 4.46 3.17
N TYR A 25 6.04 3.25 3.16
CA TYR A 25 5.56 2.14 2.33
C TYR A 25 5.70 0.80 3.07
N SER A 26 4.60 0.04 3.11
CA SER A 26 4.55 -1.33 3.63
C SER A 26 4.58 -2.32 2.47
N PHE A 27 5.43 -3.33 2.55
CA PHE A 27 5.48 -4.44 1.58
C PHE A 27 5.17 -5.76 2.27
N VAL A 28 4.16 -6.47 1.78
CA VAL A 28 3.73 -7.74 2.37
C VAL A 28 4.27 -8.89 1.53
N PHE A 29 5.07 -9.74 2.16
CA PHE A 29 5.48 -11.02 1.59
C PHE A 29 4.45 -12.10 1.95
N HIS A 30 4.19 -13.02 1.01
CA HIS A 30 3.31 -14.15 1.32
C HIS A 30 3.89 -15.01 2.46
N LYS A 31 3.04 -15.64 3.28
CA LYS A 31 3.46 -16.49 4.40
C LYS A 31 4.39 -17.64 3.98
N SER A 32 4.26 -18.13 2.75
CA SER A 32 5.11 -19.19 2.16
C SER A 32 6.40 -18.67 1.51
N CYS A 33 6.73 -17.38 1.62
CA CYS A 33 7.95 -16.80 1.06
C CYS A 33 9.19 -17.52 1.61
N ALA A 34 10.10 -17.93 0.72
CA ALA A 34 11.38 -18.55 1.07
C ALA A 34 12.59 -17.67 0.73
N LEU A 35 12.35 -16.44 0.26
CA LEU A 35 13.39 -15.50 -0.15
C LEU A 35 14.39 -15.25 0.99
N PHE A 36 15.67 -15.40 0.69
CA PHE A 36 16.78 -15.27 1.64
C PHE A 36 16.62 -16.10 2.92
N GLU A 37 16.00 -17.28 2.83
CA GLU A 37 15.73 -18.14 4.00
C GLU A 37 14.96 -17.39 5.10
N ARG A 38 14.15 -16.39 4.71
CA ARG A 38 13.34 -15.55 5.60
C ARG A 38 14.16 -14.74 6.61
N ARG A 39 15.46 -14.52 6.33
CA ARG A 39 16.34 -13.69 7.15
C ARG A 39 15.85 -12.24 7.13
N ALA A 40 15.32 -11.77 8.27
CA ALA A 40 14.76 -10.43 8.40
C ALA A 40 15.74 -9.32 7.95
N SER A 41 17.02 -9.43 8.32
CA SER A 41 18.03 -8.46 7.90
C SER A 41 18.21 -8.39 6.38
N LYS A 42 18.13 -9.53 5.67
CA LYS A 42 18.22 -9.56 4.20
C LYS A 42 16.96 -9.00 3.54
N LEU A 43 15.78 -9.33 4.06
CA LEU A 43 14.52 -8.79 3.55
C LEU A 43 14.47 -7.27 3.71
N VAL A 44 14.75 -6.74 4.90
CA VAL A 44 14.72 -5.31 5.18
C VAL A 44 15.75 -4.57 4.34
N THR A 45 17.01 -4.98 4.37
CA THR A 45 18.07 -4.27 3.63
C THR A 45 17.84 -4.32 2.12
N THR A 46 17.30 -5.41 1.58
CA THR A 46 16.97 -5.50 0.14
C THR A 46 15.82 -4.56 -0.23
N ILE A 47 14.76 -4.50 0.58
CA ILE A 47 13.64 -3.56 0.34
C ILE A 47 14.15 -2.12 0.39
N VAL A 48 14.86 -1.76 1.45
CA VAL A 48 15.35 -0.39 1.66
C VAL A 48 16.30 0.03 0.54
N SER A 49 17.30 -0.78 0.19
CA SER A 49 18.27 -0.43 -0.85
C SER A 49 17.62 -0.34 -2.23
N THR A 50 16.75 -1.29 -2.58
CA THR A 50 16.04 -1.31 -3.86
C THR A 50 15.08 -0.12 -3.98
N PHE A 51 14.32 0.17 -2.93
CA PHE A 51 13.41 1.31 -2.91
C PHE A 51 14.17 2.64 -3.04
N THR A 52 15.26 2.81 -2.26
CA THR A 52 16.10 4.02 -2.30
C THR A 52 16.70 4.23 -3.69
N ALA A 53 17.28 3.17 -4.29
CA ALA A 53 17.87 3.23 -5.62
C ALA A 53 16.84 3.65 -6.67
N HIS A 54 15.65 3.04 -6.65
CA HIS A 54 14.56 3.41 -7.58
C HIS A 54 14.02 4.82 -7.32
N TYR A 55 13.94 5.25 -6.06
CA TYR A 55 13.50 6.61 -5.72
C TYR A 55 14.43 7.66 -6.34
N ILE A 56 15.74 7.49 -6.15
CA ILE A 56 16.75 8.40 -6.71
C ILE A 56 16.75 8.31 -8.24
N HIS A 57 16.75 7.10 -8.80
CA HIS A 57 16.77 6.89 -10.25
C HIS A 57 15.58 7.54 -10.96
N GLN A 58 14.39 7.46 -10.35
CA GLN A 58 13.16 7.97 -10.95
C GLN A 58 12.89 9.45 -10.61
N TRP A 59 13.65 10.06 -9.71
CA TRP A 59 13.41 11.44 -9.24
C TRP A 59 13.27 12.44 -10.39
N GLY A 60 14.20 12.44 -11.34
CA GLY A 60 14.18 13.37 -12.48
C GLY A 60 12.98 13.20 -13.42
N ASN A 61 12.29 12.06 -13.38
CA ASN A 61 11.06 11.85 -14.15
C ASN A 61 9.84 12.56 -13.53
N PHE A 62 9.88 12.85 -12.23
CA PHE A 62 8.80 13.52 -11.49
C PHE A 62 9.14 14.97 -11.16
N PHE A 63 10.42 15.30 -11.00
CA PHE A 63 10.91 16.62 -10.63
C PHE A 63 12.06 17.05 -11.57
N PRO A 64 11.77 17.28 -12.87
CA PRO A 64 12.79 17.58 -13.87
C PRO A 64 13.57 18.87 -13.56
N ASP A 65 12.90 19.86 -12.95
CA ASP A 65 13.47 21.18 -12.66
C ASP A 65 14.04 21.31 -11.24
N GLN A 66 14.01 20.23 -10.44
CA GLN A 66 14.50 20.23 -9.07
C GLN A 66 15.47 19.06 -8.87
N PRO A 67 16.75 19.19 -9.26
CA PRO A 67 17.72 18.11 -9.09
C PRO A 67 17.91 17.76 -7.61
N LEU A 68 18.18 16.47 -7.33
CA LEU A 68 18.52 16.03 -5.97
C LEU A 68 19.79 16.73 -5.47
N THR A 69 19.72 17.23 -4.25
CA THR A 69 20.87 17.78 -3.51
C THR A 69 21.19 16.90 -2.31
N VAL A 70 22.43 16.97 -1.81
CA VAL A 70 22.80 16.28 -0.57
C VAL A 70 22.14 16.92 0.66
N PRO A 71 21.79 16.14 1.70
CA PRO A 71 21.88 14.67 1.77
C PRO A 71 20.86 14.00 0.84
N LEU A 72 21.29 12.92 0.18
CA LEU A 72 20.40 12.16 -0.69
C LEU A 72 19.29 11.47 0.14
N PRO A 73 18.12 11.21 -0.46
CA PRO A 73 17.06 10.46 0.20
C PRO A 73 17.57 9.11 0.68
N GLY A 74 17.26 8.78 1.93
CA GLY A 74 17.49 7.48 2.55
C GLY A 74 16.24 7.06 3.30
N PHE A 75 16.00 5.75 3.36
CA PHE A 75 14.84 5.18 4.03
C PHE A 75 15.30 4.27 5.16
N ASP A 76 14.57 4.27 6.27
CA ASP A 76 14.68 3.22 7.27
C ASP A 76 13.78 2.03 6.88
N GLY A 77 13.85 0.96 7.65
CA GLY A 77 13.01 -0.20 7.41
C GLY A 77 12.98 -1.13 8.60
N ARG A 78 11.86 -1.82 8.76
CA ARG A 78 11.67 -2.86 9.78
C ARG A 78 10.87 -4.03 9.21
N ALA A 79 11.10 -5.22 9.76
CA ALA A 79 10.28 -6.40 9.49
C ALA A 79 9.35 -6.66 10.67
N VAL A 80 8.07 -6.90 10.39
CA VAL A 80 7.06 -7.29 11.37
C VAL A 80 6.40 -8.57 10.87
N VAL A 81 6.18 -9.51 11.78
CA VAL A 81 5.56 -10.82 11.46
C VAL A 81 4.15 -10.85 12.02
N TYR A 82 3.17 -11.11 11.16
CA TYR A 82 1.79 -11.32 11.54
C TYR A 82 1.47 -12.82 11.50
N PRO A 83 1.02 -13.44 12.61
CA PRO A 83 0.80 -14.88 12.68
C PRO A 83 -0.47 -15.32 11.95
N SER A 84 -1.42 -14.41 11.71
CA SER A 84 -2.67 -14.69 11.01
C SER A 84 -2.94 -13.67 9.90
N VAL A 85 -3.83 -14.05 8.98
CA VAL A 85 -4.36 -13.12 7.96
C VAL A 85 -5.14 -11.99 8.60
N GLU A 86 -5.85 -12.26 9.70
CA GLU A 86 -6.59 -11.24 10.45
C GLU A 86 -5.66 -10.13 10.94
N ASN A 87 -4.55 -10.47 11.61
CA ASN A 87 -3.61 -9.45 12.09
C ASN A 87 -2.96 -8.67 10.94
N LEU A 88 -2.72 -9.32 9.79
CA LEU A 88 -2.26 -8.62 8.59
C LEU A 88 -3.30 -7.61 8.10
N ARG A 89 -4.58 -8.00 8.03
CA ARG A 89 -5.67 -7.12 7.59
C ARG A 89 -5.89 -5.97 8.56
N ASP A 90 -5.77 -6.21 9.86
CA ASP A 90 -5.82 -5.17 10.88
C ASP A 90 -4.68 -4.16 10.70
N TYR A 91 -3.46 -4.63 10.44
CA TYR A 91 -2.33 -3.75 10.16
C TYR A 91 -2.57 -2.88 8.92
N MET A 92 -3.00 -3.49 7.81
CA MET A 92 -3.28 -2.75 6.56
C MET A 92 -4.42 -1.74 6.76
N SER A 93 -5.45 -2.11 7.51
CA SER A 93 -6.57 -1.23 7.86
C SER A 93 -6.10 -0.08 8.74
N TRP A 94 -5.27 -0.36 9.74
CA TRP A 94 -4.67 0.66 10.62
C TRP A 94 -3.88 1.68 9.81
N ARG A 95 -3.05 1.24 8.85
CA ARG A 95 -2.33 2.16 7.96
C ARG A 95 -3.26 3.01 7.10
N GLN A 96 -4.36 2.45 6.60
CA GLN A 96 -5.31 3.25 5.81
C GLN A 96 -6.17 4.20 6.65
N VAL A 97 -6.53 3.84 7.87
CA VAL A 97 -7.19 4.76 8.81
C VAL A 97 -6.26 5.91 9.18
N ASP A 98 -4.98 5.63 9.44
CA ASP A 98 -3.96 6.64 9.72
C ASP A 98 -3.81 7.64 8.57
N CYS A 99 -3.81 7.16 7.32
CA CYS A 99 -3.86 8.00 6.11
C CYS A 99 -5.02 8.98 6.13
N HIS A 100 -6.23 8.49 6.43
CA HIS A 100 -7.43 9.30 6.39
C HIS A 100 -7.40 10.39 7.47
N ILE A 101 -6.97 10.04 8.68
CA ILE A 101 -6.86 10.96 9.82
C ILE A 101 -5.84 12.05 9.51
N ASN A 102 -4.63 11.65 9.09
CA ASN A 102 -3.54 12.58 8.80
C ASN A 102 -3.86 13.48 7.62
N ASN A 103 -4.47 12.95 6.54
CA ASN A 103 -4.83 13.76 5.39
C ASN A 103 -5.91 14.79 5.71
N LEU A 104 -6.97 14.41 6.44
CA LEU A 104 -8.02 15.35 6.85
C LEU A 104 -7.46 16.46 7.75
N TYR A 105 -6.60 16.10 8.70
CA TYR A 105 -5.90 17.07 9.55
C TYR A 105 -5.04 18.02 8.71
N ASN A 106 -4.14 17.50 7.88
CA ASN A 106 -3.20 18.29 7.08
C ASN A 106 -3.91 19.18 6.05
N THR A 107 -4.97 18.69 5.42
CA THR A 107 -5.79 19.48 4.48
C THR A 107 -6.40 20.68 5.20
N THR A 108 -6.96 20.47 6.39
CA THR A 108 -7.56 21.55 7.19
C THR A 108 -6.49 22.52 7.71
N PHE A 109 -5.39 21.99 8.22
CA PHE A 109 -4.26 22.75 8.75
C PHE A 109 -3.65 23.68 7.70
N TRP A 110 -3.34 23.16 6.52
CA TRP A 110 -2.76 23.97 5.45
C TRP A 110 -3.77 24.93 4.82
N ALA A 111 -5.06 24.61 4.79
CA ALA A 111 -6.09 25.56 4.38
C ALA A 111 -6.16 26.76 5.36
N LEU A 112 -6.11 26.51 6.67
CA LEU A 112 -6.05 27.56 7.70
C LEU A 112 -4.84 28.48 7.52
N ILE A 113 -3.67 27.93 7.16
CA ILE A 113 -2.46 28.72 6.96
C ILE A 113 -2.48 29.46 5.62
N GLN A 114 -2.60 28.72 4.52
CA GLN A 114 -2.38 29.25 3.18
C GLN A 114 -3.55 30.11 2.67
N GLN A 115 -4.78 29.80 3.09
CA GLN A 115 -5.98 30.53 2.69
C GLN A 115 -6.57 31.37 3.83
N GLY A 116 -6.47 30.88 5.07
CA GLY A 116 -6.95 31.58 6.26
C GLY A 116 -5.97 32.60 6.83
N GLY A 117 -4.69 32.56 6.45
CA GLY A 117 -3.67 33.49 6.92
C GLY A 117 -3.22 33.27 8.38
N LEU A 118 -3.56 32.11 8.97
CA LEU A 118 -3.09 31.76 10.31
C LEU A 118 -1.60 31.36 10.25
N ASP A 119 -0.91 31.53 11.37
CA ASP A 119 0.38 30.86 11.55
C ASP A 119 0.19 29.39 11.98
N ALA A 120 1.27 28.62 11.99
CA ALA A 120 1.23 27.20 12.33
C ALA A 120 0.72 26.95 13.77
N LYS A 121 1.07 27.81 14.72
CA LYS A 121 0.72 27.63 16.13
C LYS A 121 -0.77 27.87 16.35
N ASP A 122 -1.31 28.90 15.72
CA ASP A 122 -2.73 29.22 15.80
C ASP A 122 -3.59 28.20 15.05
N ALA A 123 -3.12 27.70 13.90
CA ALA A 123 -3.80 26.62 13.18
C ALA A 123 -3.81 25.31 13.99
N GLU A 124 -2.71 24.93 14.65
CA GLU A 124 -2.67 23.77 15.57
C GLU A 124 -3.64 23.96 16.73
N LYS A 125 -3.65 25.15 17.34
CA LYS A 125 -4.55 25.48 18.46
C LYS A 125 -6.02 25.42 18.05
N GLU A 126 -6.36 25.87 16.85
CA GLU A 126 -7.73 25.79 16.33
C GLU A 126 -8.17 24.34 16.09
N LEU A 127 -7.25 23.48 15.65
CA LEU A 127 -7.54 22.06 15.41
C LEU A 127 -7.46 21.20 16.68
N ALA A 128 -6.90 21.71 17.78
CA ALA A 128 -6.75 20.97 19.02
C ALA A 128 -8.12 20.54 19.59
N GLY A 129 -8.29 19.24 19.84
CA GLY A 129 -9.53 18.66 20.36
C GLY A 129 -10.67 18.51 19.35
N SER A 130 -10.49 18.99 18.11
CA SER A 130 -11.51 18.87 17.07
C SER A 130 -11.67 17.41 16.59
N LEU A 131 -12.90 17.03 16.26
CA LEU A 131 -13.24 15.75 15.66
C LEU A 131 -13.17 15.82 14.12
N ALA A 132 -13.41 14.69 13.45
CA ALA A 132 -13.42 14.65 11.98
C ALA A 132 -14.55 15.51 11.38
N ALA A 133 -15.72 15.55 12.01
CA ALA A 133 -16.85 16.36 11.56
C ALA A 133 -16.51 17.86 11.59
N ASP A 134 -15.89 18.32 12.68
CA ASP A 134 -15.48 19.73 12.86
C ASP A 134 -14.49 20.15 11.76
N LYS A 135 -13.51 19.30 11.43
CA LYS A 135 -12.54 19.57 10.35
C LYS A 135 -13.22 19.69 8.98
N ASN A 136 -14.17 18.79 8.69
CA ASN A 136 -14.97 18.88 7.46
C ASN A 136 -15.80 20.18 7.43
N GLU A 137 -16.37 20.59 8.56
CA GLU A 137 -17.12 21.82 8.67
C GLU A 137 -16.24 23.07 8.48
N ILE A 138 -15.02 23.08 9.04
CA ILE A 138 -14.02 24.13 8.83
C ILE A 138 -13.69 24.26 7.34
N LEU A 139 -13.33 23.15 6.68
CA LEU A 139 -13.02 23.10 5.25
C LEU A 139 -14.18 23.66 4.40
N TRP A 140 -15.41 23.24 4.68
CA TRP A 140 -16.57 23.67 3.92
C TRP A 140 -16.97 25.13 4.19
N LYS A 141 -17.11 25.51 5.46
CA LYS A 141 -17.64 26.83 5.82
C LYS A 141 -16.66 27.95 5.48
N LYS A 142 -15.37 27.78 5.83
CA LYS A 142 -14.35 28.81 5.64
C LYS A 142 -13.76 28.81 4.23
N PHE A 143 -13.50 27.64 3.67
CA PHE A 143 -12.72 27.51 2.43
C PHE A 143 -13.52 26.97 1.24
N LYS A 144 -14.80 26.59 1.44
CA LYS A 144 -15.64 25.96 0.41
C LYS A 144 -15.02 24.68 -0.18
N ILE A 145 -14.16 24.01 0.60
CA ILE A 145 -13.53 22.75 0.23
C ILE A 145 -14.43 21.61 0.71
N ASN A 146 -14.87 20.76 -0.22
CA ASN A 146 -15.52 19.50 0.11
C ASN A 146 -14.45 18.39 0.15
N TYR A 147 -14.08 17.94 1.34
CA TYR A 147 -13.04 16.91 1.52
C TYR A 147 -13.31 15.62 0.74
N ASN A 148 -14.57 15.26 0.51
CA ASN A 148 -14.90 14.07 -0.28
C ASN A 148 -14.50 14.20 -1.76
N ASN A 149 -14.28 15.42 -2.26
CA ASN A 149 -13.83 15.67 -3.62
C ASN A 149 -12.29 15.74 -3.72
N GLU A 150 -11.55 15.64 -2.60
CA GLU A 150 -10.10 15.53 -2.65
C GLU A 150 -9.68 14.25 -3.41
N PRO A 151 -8.55 14.27 -4.11
CA PRO A 151 -8.03 13.11 -4.83
C PRO A 151 -7.95 11.85 -3.97
N GLU A 152 -8.38 10.71 -4.52
CA GLU A 152 -8.38 9.43 -3.79
C GLU A 152 -6.99 9.03 -3.31
N ILE A 153 -5.92 9.39 -4.04
CA ILE A 153 -4.54 9.16 -3.60
C ILE A 153 -4.24 9.78 -2.24
N TYR A 154 -4.82 10.94 -1.92
CA TYR A 154 -4.61 11.62 -0.64
C TYR A 154 -5.48 11.02 0.46
N LYS A 155 -6.74 10.66 0.14
CA LYS A 155 -7.68 10.12 1.12
C LYS A 155 -7.46 8.65 1.46
N LYS A 156 -6.97 7.86 0.51
CA LYS A 156 -6.89 6.40 0.58
C LYS A 156 -5.48 5.83 0.46
N GLY A 157 -4.49 6.66 0.17
CA GLY A 157 -3.12 6.21 -0.09
C GLY A 157 -3.00 5.45 -1.41
N SER A 158 -1.93 4.68 -1.53
CA SER A 158 -1.57 3.98 -2.77
C SER A 158 -1.35 2.50 -2.53
N VAL A 159 -2.21 1.67 -3.13
CA VAL A 159 -2.10 0.22 -3.14
C VAL A 159 -1.37 -0.21 -4.40
N VAL A 160 -0.27 -0.93 -4.25
CA VAL A 160 0.52 -1.46 -5.38
C VAL A 160 0.43 -2.98 -5.35
N LEU A 161 -0.04 -3.58 -6.45
CA LEU A 161 -0.28 -5.03 -6.51
C LEU A 161 -0.16 -5.56 -7.93
N ARG A 162 -0.03 -6.88 -8.04
CA ARG A 162 -0.14 -7.59 -9.32
C ARG A 162 -1.60 -7.59 -9.79
N ASP A 163 -1.79 -7.07 -10.99
CA ASP A 163 -3.08 -6.85 -11.60
C ASP A 163 -3.56 -8.14 -12.27
N TYR A 164 -4.50 -8.81 -11.62
CA TYR A 164 -5.22 -9.97 -12.12
C TYR A 164 -6.71 -9.63 -12.23
N GLU A 165 -7.44 -10.39 -13.04
CA GLU A 165 -8.90 -10.24 -13.17
C GLU A 165 -9.57 -10.41 -11.80
N LEU A 166 -10.36 -9.42 -11.39
CA LEU A 166 -11.14 -9.50 -10.16
C LEU A 166 -12.13 -10.67 -10.24
N VAL A 167 -12.31 -11.35 -9.11
CA VAL A 167 -13.28 -12.44 -8.98
C VAL A 167 -14.56 -11.90 -8.33
N GLU A 168 -15.72 -12.38 -8.77
CA GLU A 168 -16.99 -12.04 -8.12
C GLU A 168 -17.04 -12.61 -6.68
N PRO A 169 -17.55 -11.84 -5.69
CA PRO A 169 -17.73 -12.35 -4.34
C PRO A 169 -18.60 -13.62 -4.35
N GLY A 170 -18.07 -14.73 -3.82
CA GLY A 170 -18.74 -16.04 -3.82
C GLY A 170 -18.46 -16.94 -5.03
N ALA A 171 -17.82 -16.43 -6.10
CA ALA A 171 -17.33 -17.25 -7.22
C ALA A 171 -15.87 -17.74 -7.02
N ALA A 172 -15.22 -17.27 -5.96
CA ALA A 172 -13.95 -17.84 -5.55
C ALA A 172 -14.18 -19.33 -5.21
N PRO A 173 -13.38 -20.27 -5.76
CA PRO A 173 -13.43 -21.64 -5.29
C PRO A 173 -13.16 -21.64 -3.77
N GLU A 174 -13.56 -22.71 -3.07
CA GLU A 174 -13.45 -23.00 -1.61
C GLU A 174 -12.03 -22.79 -0.98
N ILE A 175 -11.11 -22.13 -1.67
CA ILE A 175 -9.77 -21.69 -1.30
C ILE A 175 -9.78 -20.78 -0.06
N GLN A 176 -10.83 -19.97 0.16
CA GLN A 176 -10.90 -19.12 1.36
C GLN A 176 -11.17 -19.96 2.62
N GLU A 177 -12.16 -20.86 2.61
CA GLU A 177 -12.45 -21.71 3.76
C GLU A 177 -11.34 -22.74 4.00
N GLU A 178 -10.76 -23.36 2.96
CA GLU A 178 -9.66 -24.31 3.19
C GLU A 178 -8.36 -23.65 3.69
N ALA A 179 -8.02 -22.44 3.24
CA ALA A 179 -6.80 -21.75 3.68
C ALA A 179 -6.90 -21.14 5.09
N LEU A 180 -8.13 -20.88 5.56
CA LEU A 180 -8.44 -20.40 6.91
C LEU A 180 -8.73 -21.56 7.88
N ALA A 181 -9.40 -22.64 7.45
CA ALA A 181 -9.81 -23.77 8.30
C ALA A 181 -8.74 -24.87 8.44
N LYS A 182 -7.92 -25.11 7.40
CA LYS A 182 -6.79 -26.04 7.49
C LYS A 182 -5.55 -25.23 7.75
N GLY A 183 -5.07 -25.20 8.99
CA GLY A 183 -3.79 -24.62 9.36
C GLY A 183 -2.68 -25.16 8.47
N ALA A 184 -2.38 -24.46 7.37
CA ALA A 184 -1.28 -24.65 6.44
C ALA A 184 -0.75 -26.08 6.30
N GLU A 185 -1.60 -27.08 6.05
CA GLU A 185 -1.13 -28.25 5.29
C GLU A 185 -0.98 -27.78 3.85
N GLN A 186 0.21 -27.25 3.57
CA GLN A 186 0.66 -27.02 2.21
C GLN A 186 0.61 -28.37 1.50
N VAL A 187 -0.38 -28.57 0.62
CA VAL A 187 -0.21 -29.53 -0.47
C VAL A 187 1.00 -29.01 -1.24
N ALA A 188 2.16 -29.62 -0.99
CA ALA A 188 3.43 -29.21 -1.56
C ALA A 188 3.27 -29.20 -3.08
N LEU A 189 3.27 -27.99 -3.66
CA LEU A 189 3.21 -27.86 -5.11
C LEU A 189 4.47 -28.52 -5.67
N SER A 190 4.32 -29.26 -6.77
CA SER A 190 5.49 -29.74 -7.50
C SER A 190 6.42 -28.56 -7.81
N LYS A 191 7.74 -28.75 -7.71
CA LYS A 191 8.76 -27.73 -8.07
C LYS A 191 8.46 -27.07 -9.43
N THR A 192 7.96 -27.86 -10.38
CA THR A 192 7.55 -27.38 -11.72
C THR A 192 6.38 -26.41 -11.66
N GLN A 193 5.40 -26.64 -10.79
CA GLN A 193 4.24 -25.77 -10.63
C GLN A 193 4.61 -24.47 -9.92
N GLU A 194 5.46 -24.53 -8.88
CA GLU A 194 5.98 -23.34 -8.19
C GLU A 194 6.76 -22.43 -9.14
N GLU A 195 7.58 -23.02 -10.00
CA GLU A 195 8.33 -22.27 -11.00
C GLU A 195 7.42 -21.62 -12.05
N LYS A 196 6.38 -22.34 -12.51
CA LYS A 196 5.36 -21.77 -13.41
C LYS A 196 4.65 -20.59 -12.75
N ASP A 197 4.23 -20.74 -11.49
CA ASP A 197 3.53 -19.68 -10.77
C ASP A 197 4.44 -18.47 -10.52
N ARG A 198 5.72 -18.70 -10.19
CA ARG A 198 6.74 -17.64 -10.09
C ARG A 198 6.89 -16.88 -11.41
N LYS A 199 7.00 -17.60 -12.54
CA LYS A 199 7.08 -16.98 -13.88
C LYS A 199 5.81 -16.18 -14.22
N ARG A 200 4.62 -16.67 -13.83
CA ARG A 200 3.36 -15.93 -14.01
C ARG A 200 3.31 -14.65 -13.18
N ARG A 201 3.74 -14.69 -11.91
CA ARG A 201 3.87 -13.50 -11.05
C ARG A 201 4.84 -12.48 -11.64
N ALA A 202 5.99 -12.93 -12.15
CA ALA A 202 6.99 -12.04 -12.74
C ALA A 202 6.49 -11.33 -14.02
N LYS A 203 5.58 -11.96 -14.77
CA LYS A 203 4.97 -11.38 -15.99
C LYS A 203 3.73 -10.53 -15.74
N ALA A 204 3.15 -10.60 -14.55
CA ALA A 204 1.93 -9.86 -14.24
C ALA A 204 2.21 -8.35 -14.20
N ARG A 205 1.30 -7.56 -14.81
CA ARG A 205 1.34 -6.10 -14.72
C ARG A 205 1.22 -5.68 -13.26
N ILE A 206 2.01 -4.70 -12.84
CA ILE A 206 1.84 -4.05 -11.53
C ILE A 206 0.97 -2.82 -11.70
N ALA A 207 -0.15 -2.78 -10.98
CA ALA A 207 -1.06 -1.65 -10.92
C ALA A 207 -0.86 -0.85 -9.62
N VAL A 208 -1.14 0.45 -9.70
CA VAL A 208 -1.28 1.35 -8.54
C VAL A 208 -2.75 1.74 -8.47
N GLN A 209 -3.39 1.51 -7.34
CA GLN A 209 -4.82 1.77 -7.11
C GLN A 209 -5.00 2.62 -5.84
N HIS A 210 -6.02 3.47 -5.82
CA HIS A 210 -6.37 4.31 -4.69
C HIS A 210 -7.77 3.91 -4.19
N VAL A 211 -7.81 2.79 -3.45
CA VAL A 211 -9.06 2.11 -3.09
C VAL A 211 -9.09 1.76 -1.62
N ASP A 212 -10.28 1.52 -1.09
CA ASP A 212 -10.47 1.03 0.27
C ASP A 212 -9.96 -0.41 0.39
N ILE A 213 -9.08 -0.65 1.36
CA ILE A 213 -8.52 -1.97 1.68
C ILE A 213 -8.96 -2.47 3.06
N ILE A 214 -9.84 -1.73 3.74
CA ILE A 214 -10.39 -2.08 5.05
C ILE A 214 -11.49 -3.13 4.85
N LYS A 215 -12.40 -2.87 3.92
CA LYS A 215 -13.56 -3.74 3.66
C LYS A 215 -13.18 -5.10 3.09
N ASP A 216 -13.98 -6.12 3.43
CA ASP A 216 -13.82 -7.50 2.95
C ASP A 216 -13.83 -7.61 1.41
N GLU A 217 -14.64 -6.79 0.74
CA GLU A 217 -14.78 -6.81 -0.71
C GLU A 217 -13.42 -6.70 -1.44
N PHE A 218 -12.51 -5.86 -0.94
CA PHE A 218 -11.19 -5.70 -1.54
C PHE A 218 -10.42 -7.04 -1.59
N TRP A 219 -10.45 -7.78 -0.48
CA TRP A 219 -9.74 -9.03 -0.28
C TRP A 219 -10.44 -10.21 -0.96
N GLN A 220 -11.77 -10.26 -0.89
CA GLN A 220 -12.57 -11.31 -1.50
C GLN A 220 -12.46 -11.32 -3.03
N ARG A 221 -12.41 -10.14 -3.65
CA ARG A 221 -12.24 -10.01 -5.10
C ARG A 221 -10.82 -10.28 -5.59
N ARG A 222 -9.86 -10.42 -4.66
CA ARG A 222 -8.42 -10.63 -4.93
C ARG A 222 -7.85 -11.85 -4.20
N PRO A 223 -8.40 -13.06 -4.39
CA PRO A 223 -8.03 -14.25 -3.62
C PRO A 223 -6.56 -14.68 -3.80
N TRP A 224 -5.88 -14.23 -4.87
CA TRP A 224 -4.45 -14.48 -5.09
C TRP A 224 -3.55 -13.84 -4.03
N LEU A 225 -3.99 -12.76 -3.36
CA LEU A 225 -3.22 -12.11 -2.30
C LEU A 225 -2.97 -13.07 -1.13
N LEU A 226 -3.96 -13.88 -0.75
CA LEU A 226 -3.89 -14.76 0.41
C LEU A 226 -3.57 -16.22 0.05
N SER A 227 -3.87 -16.63 -1.19
CA SER A 227 -3.60 -18.00 -1.65
C SER A 227 -2.21 -18.17 -2.28
N ASN A 228 -1.54 -17.08 -2.65
CA ASN A 228 -0.30 -17.04 -3.45
C ASN A 228 -0.39 -17.67 -4.85
N LYS A 229 -1.60 -18.06 -5.28
CA LYS A 229 -1.85 -18.62 -6.61
C LYS A 229 -2.10 -17.48 -7.59
N PRO A 230 -1.33 -17.33 -8.67
CA PRO A 230 -1.52 -16.27 -9.65
C PRO A 230 -2.93 -16.32 -10.26
N GLY A 231 -3.59 -15.16 -10.34
CA GLY A 231 -4.88 -15.03 -10.98
C GLY A 231 -4.81 -15.12 -12.51
N LYS A 232 -5.96 -14.89 -13.16
CA LYS A 232 -6.00 -14.69 -14.61
C LYS A 232 -5.42 -13.32 -14.93
N ILE A 233 -4.53 -13.26 -15.92
CA ILE A 233 -4.02 -11.97 -16.40
C ILE A 233 -5.19 -11.31 -17.15
N PRO A 234 -5.53 -10.05 -16.86
CA PRO A 234 -6.58 -9.35 -17.57
C PRO A 234 -6.25 -9.38 -19.06
N LYS A 235 -7.23 -9.76 -19.89
CA LYS A 235 -7.14 -9.42 -21.31
C LYS A 235 -6.98 -7.91 -21.37
N GLU A 236 -5.97 -7.43 -22.11
CA GLU A 236 -5.57 -6.01 -22.12
C GLU A 236 -6.79 -5.08 -22.22
N PRO A 237 -6.76 -3.91 -21.54
CA PRO A 237 -7.73 -2.84 -21.84
C PRO A 237 -7.60 -2.36 -23.29
#